data_AF-A0A0G1N218-F1
#
_entry.id   AF-A0A0G1N218-F1
#
_cell.length_a   1.000
_cell.length_b   1.000
_cell.length_c   1.000
_cell.angle_alpha   90.00
_cell.angle_beta   90.00
_cell.angle_gamma   90.00
#
_symmetry.space_group_name_H-M   'P 1'
#
loop_
_entity.id
_entity.type
_entity.pdbx_description
1 polymer ?
#
loop_
_entity_poly.entity_id
_entity_poly.type
_entity_poly.pdbx_seq_one_letter_code
_entity_poly.pdbx_strand_id
1 'polypeptide(L)'
;MLMEKCKKRDGQLMIIVTIIIGFVVLSSTALAGFLLYSQIKQSNDSVASGMALFATDAGLETALYRYYLNENVFGVGANEQSELSDISVILSNSAGADANLWCVDADMAKVSCSAATPVYGFKVRSIGSAARTERIIETFYATKYN
;
A
#
# COMPACT_ATOMS: atom_id res chain seq x y z
N MET A 1 -17.50 -71.12 -36.47
CA MET A 1 -18.24 -69.91 -36.07
C MET A 1 -17.36 -69.15 -35.09
N LEU A 2 -17.21 -67.82 -35.21
CA LEU A 2 -16.31 -66.92 -34.43
C LEU A 2 -15.06 -66.40 -35.15
N MET A 3 -15.19 -65.87 -36.37
CA MET A 3 -14.16 -64.96 -36.89
C MET A 3 -14.71 -63.70 -37.55
N GLU A 4 -15.81 -63.15 -37.02
CA GLU A 4 -16.45 -61.98 -37.65
C GLU A 4 -16.92 -60.90 -36.64
N LYS A 5 -16.02 -60.43 -35.77
CA LYS A 5 -16.27 -59.22 -34.96
C LYS A 5 -15.10 -58.22 -34.91
N CYS A 6 -14.15 -58.26 -35.85
CA CYS A 6 -12.92 -57.45 -35.74
C CYS A 6 -12.78 -56.27 -36.70
N LYS A 7 -13.87 -55.74 -37.29
CA LYS A 7 -13.78 -54.58 -38.23
C LYS A 7 -14.63 -53.35 -37.87
N LYS A 8 -15.36 -53.36 -36.75
CA LYS A 8 -16.17 -52.20 -36.30
C LYS A 8 -15.64 -51.48 -35.05
N ARG A 9 -14.53 -51.94 -34.46
CA ARG A 9 -13.99 -51.40 -33.20
C ARG A 9 -13.01 -50.23 -33.36
N ASP A 10 -12.32 -50.11 -34.49
CA ASP A 10 -11.28 -49.08 -34.68
C ASP A 10 -11.85 -47.66 -34.76
N GLY A 11 -12.96 -47.45 -35.48
CA GLY A 11 -13.60 -46.13 -35.55
C GLY A 11 -14.21 -45.69 -34.21
N GLN A 12 -14.66 -46.66 -33.40
CA GLN A 12 -15.25 -46.40 -32.09
C GLN A 12 -14.17 -46.07 -31.05
N LEU A 13 -13.01 -46.72 -31.14
CA LEU A 13 -11.84 -46.40 -30.33
C LEU A 13 -11.31 -44.99 -30.67
N MET A 14 -11.28 -44.64 -31.95
CA MET A 14 -10.82 -43.33 -32.41
C MET A 14 -11.70 -42.18 -31.87
N ILE A 15 -13.02 -42.35 -31.77
CA ILE A 15 -13.92 -41.35 -31.19
C ILE A 15 -13.71 -41.20 -29.67
N ILE A 16 -13.51 -42.31 -28.96
CA ILE A 16 -13.25 -42.27 -27.51
C ILE A 16 -11.93 -41.54 -27.24
N VAL A 17 -10.89 -41.82 -28.01
CA VAL A 17 -9.58 -41.18 -27.86
C VAL A 17 -9.66 -39.68 -28.12
N THR A 18 -10.36 -39.24 -29.17
CA THR A 18 -10.50 -37.80 -29.45
C THR A 18 -11.34 -37.07 -28.41
N ILE A 19 -12.38 -37.71 -27.85
CA ILE A 19 -13.14 -37.15 -26.71
C ILE A 19 -12.25 -36.99 -25.49
N ILE A 20 -11.43 -38.00 -25.17
CA ILE A 20 -10.51 -37.93 -24.02
C ILE A 20 -9.46 -36.85 -24.23
N ILE A 21 -8.82 -36.78 -25.40
CA ILE A 21 -7.86 -35.72 -25.73
C ILE A 21 -8.51 -34.34 -25.65
N GLY A 22 -9.73 -34.21 -26.18
CA GLY A 22 -10.52 -32.99 -26.08
C GLY A 22 -10.76 -32.57 -24.63
N PHE A 23 -11.18 -33.49 -23.77
CA PHE A 23 -11.38 -33.24 -22.34
C PHE A 23 -10.10 -32.81 -21.61
N VAL A 24 -8.98 -33.46 -21.92
CA VAL A 24 -7.67 -33.12 -21.33
C VAL A 24 -7.24 -31.71 -21.74
N VAL A 25 -7.38 -31.36 -23.02
CA VAL A 25 -7.02 -30.03 -23.51
C VAL A 25 -7.95 -28.96 -22.92
N LEU A 26 -9.26 -29.22 -22.86
CA LEU A 26 -10.24 -28.28 -22.31
C LEU A 26 -10.02 -28.04 -20.82
N SER A 27 -9.80 -29.11 -20.04
CA SER A 27 -9.55 -29.01 -18.60
C SER A 27 -8.24 -28.29 -18.30
N SER A 28 -7.17 -28.59 -19.04
CA SER A 28 -5.90 -27.86 -18.91
C SER A 28 -6.06 -26.37 -19.24
N THR A 29 -6.80 -26.04 -20.29
CA THR A 29 -7.03 -24.64 -20.70
C THR A 29 -7.89 -23.90 -19.66
N ALA A 30 -8.90 -24.56 -19.10
CA ALA A 30 -9.74 -23.99 -18.05
C ALA A 30 -8.93 -23.71 -16.77
N LEU A 31 -8.08 -24.64 -16.34
CA LEU A 31 -7.18 -24.42 -15.20
C LEU A 31 -6.19 -23.28 -15.46
N ALA A 32 -5.59 -23.23 -16.65
CA ALA A 32 -4.68 -22.15 -17.03
C ALA A 32 -5.39 -20.78 -17.01
N GLY A 33 -6.61 -20.70 -17.58
CA GLY A 33 -7.42 -19.48 -17.55
C GLY A 33 -7.76 -19.03 -16.12
N PHE A 34 -8.11 -19.97 -15.23
CA PHE A 34 -8.39 -19.67 -13.84
C PHE A 34 -7.15 -19.16 -13.07
N LEU A 35 -5.99 -19.75 -13.32
CA LEU A 35 -4.73 -19.31 -12.72
C LEU A 35 -4.35 -17.91 -13.21
N LEU A 36 -4.46 -17.64 -14.51
CA LEU A 36 -4.20 -16.32 -15.07
C LEU A 36 -5.14 -15.26 -14.49
N TYR A 37 -6.44 -15.56 -14.38
CA TYR A 37 -7.41 -14.66 -13.74
C TYR A 37 -7.02 -14.31 -12.30
N SER A 38 -6.59 -15.32 -11.53
CA SER A 38 -6.17 -15.14 -10.14
C SER A 38 -4.91 -14.28 -10.04
N GLN A 39 -3.93 -14.49 -10.94
CA GLN A 39 -2.71 -13.69 -11.00
C GLN A 39 -2.98 -12.23 -11.37
N ILE A 40 -3.90 -11.97 -12.30
CA ILE A 40 -4.27 -10.59 -12.70
C ILE A 40 -4.89 -9.84 -11.53
N LYS A 41 -5.77 -10.48 -10.76
CA LYS A 41 -6.35 -9.89 -9.55
C LYS A 41 -5.27 -9.56 -8.52
N GLN A 42 -4.38 -10.51 -8.26
CA GLN A 42 -3.30 -10.34 -7.28
C GLN A 42 -2.31 -9.25 -7.72
N SER A 43 -2.04 -9.15 -9.02
CA SER A 43 -1.20 -8.09 -9.60
C SER A 43 -1.82 -6.71 -9.41
N ASN A 44 -3.14 -6.55 -9.60
CA ASN A 44 -3.82 -5.28 -9.34
C ASN A 44 -3.73 -4.84 -7.87
N ASP A 45 -3.85 -5.77 -6.92
CA ASP A 45 -3.68 -5.45 -5.49
C ASP A 45 -2.23 -5.04 -5.18
N SER A 46 -1.25 -5.63 -5.86
CA SER A 46 0.16 -5.24 -5.72
C SER A 46 0.45 -3.82 -6.25
N VAL A 47 -0.19 -3.43 -7.35
CA VAL A 47 -0.10 -2.07 -7.91
C VAL A 47 -0.75 -1.07 -6.98
N ALA A 48 -1.93 -1.36 -6.46
CA ALA A 48 -2.61 -0.52 -5.47
C ALA A 48 -1.75 -0.35 -4.20
N SER A 49 -1.13 -1.43 -3.71
CA SER A 49 -0.21 -1.35 -2.58
C SER A 49 1.02 -0.50 -2.87
N GLY A 50 1.59 -0.57 -4.08
CA GLY A 50 2.73 0.25 -4.49
C GLY A 50 2.37 1.74 -4.56
N MET A 51 1.21 2.06 -5.12
CA MET A 51 0.68 3.43 -5.16
C MET A 51 0.45 3.99 -3.75
N ALA A 52 -0.16 3.20 -2.85
CA ALA A 52 -0.36 3.59 -1.46
C ALA A 52 0.98 3.85 -0.76
N LEU A 53 1.99 3.00 -0.98
CA LEU A 53 3.32 3.19 -0.39
C LEU A 53 3.97 4.50 -0.89
N PHE A 54 3.95 4.73 -2.20
CA PHE A 54 4.53 5.93 -2.80
C PHE A 54 3.82 7.22 -2.37
N ALA A 55 2.49 7.18 -2.24
CA ALA A 55 1.71 8.28 -1.70
C ALA A 55 2.09 8.58 -0.23
N THR A 56 2.36 7.53 0.55
CA THR A 56 2.84 7.65 1.94
C THR A 56 4.22 8.31 2.00
N ASP A 57 5.16 7.87 1.15
CA ASP A 57 6.51 8.45 1.13
C ASP A 57 6.48 9.92 0.67
N ALA A 58 5.66 10.26 -0.32
CA ALA A 58 5.48 11.64 -0.76
C ALA A 58 4.88 12.53 0.36
N GLY A 59 3.94 11.99 1.15
CA GLY A 59 3.37 12.67 2.31
C GLY A 59 4.42 12.92 3.40
N LEU A 60 5.25 11.91 3.70
CA LEU A 60 6.35 12.01 4.66
C LEU A 60 7.38 13.08 4.27
N GLU A 61 7.89 13.02 3.05
CA GLU A 61 8.88 13.98 2.54
C GLU A 61 8.33 15.41 2.52
N THR A 62 7.05 15.59 2.17
CA THR A 62 6.45 16.92 2.16
C THR A 62 6.23 17.48 3.57
N ALA A 63 5.85 16.64 4.53
CA ALA A 63 5.77 17.03 5.93
C ALA A 63 7.15 17.45 6.47
N LEU A 64 8.20 16.69 6.12
CA LEU A 64 9.57 16.99 6.49
C LEU A 64 10.10 18.27 5.81
N TYR A 65 9.79 18.45 4.53
CA TYR A 65 10.16 19.67 3.79
C TYR A 65 9.51 20.92 4.40
N ARG A 66 8.22 20.84 4.76
CA ARG A 66 7.51 21.93 5.47
C ARG A 66 8.08 22.18 6.86
N TYR A 67 8.52 21.13 7.56
CA TYR A 67 9.24 21.29 8.82
C TYR A 67 10.54 22.10 8.63
N TYR A 68 11.34 21.81 7.60
CA TYR A 68 12.60 22.52 7.35
C TYR A 68 12.42 23.94 6.78
N LEU A 69 11.40 24.16 5.95
CA LEU A 69 11.11 25.49 5.40
C LEU A 69 10.50 26.47 6.41
N ASN A 70 9.76 25.94 7.38
CA ASN A 70 9.00 26.75 8.30
C ASN A 70 9.80 26.87 9.60
N GLU A 71 10.75 27.81 9.63
CA GLU A 71 11.55 28.19 10.81
C GLU A 71 10.69 28.60 12.03
N ASN A 72 9.38 28.75 11.84
CA ASN A 72 8.40 29.14 12.86
C ASN A 72 7.52 28.01 13.37
N VAL A 73 7.66 26.78 12.86
CA VAL A 73 6.94 25.61 13.38
C VAL A 73 7.54 25.10 14.70
N PHE A 74 8.79 25.50 14.99
CA PHE A 74 9.39 25.45 16.32
C PHE A 74 10.05 26.81 16.54
N GLY A 75 9.31 27.76 17.10
CA GLY A 75 9.71 29.17 17.15
C GLY A 75 11.19 29.41 17.47
N VAL A 76 11.91 29.91 16.47
CA VAL A 76 12.93 30.95 16.67
C VAL A 76 12.51 32.16 15.85
N GLY A 77 11.43 32.81 16.30
CA GLY A 77 11.10 34.19 15.98
C GLY A 77 10.07 34.45 14.89
N ALA A 78 8.80 34.59 15.27
CA ALA A 78 8.00 35.80 14.99
C ALA A 78 6.53 35.60 15.40
N ASN A 79 6.14 36.24 16.49
CA ASN A 79 4.95 37.09 16.64
C ASN A 79 3.56 36.67 16.10
N GLU A 80 3.27 35.41 15.83
CA GLU A 80 1.88 34.95 15.80
C GLU A 80 1.76 33.61 16.51
N GLN A 81 0.95 33.66 17.56
CA GLN A 81 0.61 32.63 18.51
C GLN A 81 -0.22 31.55 17.82
N SER A 82 0.39 30.81 16.89
CA SER A 82 -0.15 29.56 16.41
C SER A 82 0.34 28.48 17.36
N GLU A 83 -0.45 28.21 18.39
CA GLU A 83 -0.30 26.99 19.18
C GLU A 83 -0.17 25.84 18.19
N LEU A 84 0.95 25.11 18.24
CA LEU A 84 1.15 23.91 17.43
C LEU A 84 0.26 22.79 17.99
N SER A 85 -1.05 22.99 17.91
CA SER A 85 -2.03 21.95 18.10
C SER A 85 -2.00 21.09 16.85
N ASP A 86 -1.16 20.06 16.85
CA ASP A 86 -1.13 19.02 15.82
C ASP A 86 -0.98 19.61 14.40
N ILE A 87 0.24 19.69 13.87
CA ILE A 87 0.41 19.91 12.43
C ILE A 87 0.00 18.62 11.72
N SER A 88 -1.31 18.40 11.68
CA SER A 88 -1.94 17.75 10.55
C SER A 88 -1.68 18.68 9.35
N VAL A 89 -0.52 18.56 8.71
CA VAL A 89 -0.46 19.04 7.33
C VAL A 89 -1.31 18.06 6.56
N ILE A 90 -2.62 18.33 6.51
CA ILE A 90 -3.57 17.65 5.65
C ILE A 90 -3.11 17.95 4.22
N LEU A 91 -2.09 17.23 3.76
CA LEU A 91 -1.63 17.12 2.39
C LEU A 91 -2.50 16.08 1.70
N SER A 92 -3.81 16.13 1.99
CA SER A 92 -4.84 15.38 1.27
C SER A 92 -4.88 15.88 -0.15
N ASN A 93 -3.95 15.39 -0.96
CA ASN A 93 -4.07 15.47 -2.39
C ASN A 93 -5.12 14.42 -2.81
N SER A 94 -5.80 14.67 -3.93
CA SER A 94 -6.67 13.72 -4.61
C SER A 94 -5.96 12.39 -4.97
N ALA A 95 -4.64 12.33 -4.81
CA ALA A 95 -3.81 11.12 -4.87
C ALA A 95 -3.86 10.23 -3.61
N GLY A 96 -4.60 10.60 -2.55
CA GLY A 96 -4.80 9.77 -1.37
C GLY A 96 -3.64 9.76 -0.35
N ALA A 97 -2.75 10.75 -0.40
CA ALA A 97 -1.72 10.95 0.61
C ALA A 97 -2.25 11.80 1.78
N ASP A 98 -1.86 11.47 3.01
CA ASP A 98 -2.11 12.25 4.21
C ASP A 98 -0.86 12.18 5.11
N ALA A 99 -0.55 13.25 5.84
CA ALA A 99 0.60 13.29 6.74
C ALA A 99 0.29 14.15 7.97
N ASN A 100 0.66 13.65 9.14
CA ASN A 100 0.48 14.33 10.41
C ASN A 100 1.80 14.33 11.18
N LEU A 101 2.14 15.48 11.75
CA LEU A 101 3.33 15.73 12.53
C LEU A 101 2.93 16.30 13.90
N TRP A 102 3.48 15.68 14.95
CA TRP A 102 3.26 16.14 16.33
C TRP A 102 4.53 16.01 17.17
N CYS A 103 4.62 16.85 18.20
CA CYS A 103 5.70 16.76 19.17
C CYS A 103 5.46 15.66 20.18
N VAL A 104 6.56 15.12 20.69
CA VAL A 104 6.55 14.14 21.75
C VAL A 104 7.51 14.53 22.89
N ASP A 105 7.10 14.19 24.11
CA ASP A 105 7.94 14.25 25.30
C ASP A 105 8.86 13.01 25.40
N ALA A 106 9.71 12.94 26.43
CA ALA A 106 10.58 11.82 26.75
C ALA A 106 9.83 10.49 26.90
N ASP A 107 8.56 10.53 27.34
CA ASP A 107 7.67 9.37 27.44
C ASP A 107 6.95 9.04 26.11
N MET A 108 7.34 9.68 25.00
CA MET A 108 6.71 9.55 23.67
C MET A 108 5.23 9.98 23.63
N ALA A 109 4.74 10.64 24.68
CA ALA A 109 3.39 11.18 24.74
C ALA A 109 3.29 12.41 23.84
N LYS A 110 2.16 12.57 23.15
CA LYS A 110 1.89 13.74 22.32
C LYS A 110 1.83 14.99 23.20
N VAL A 111 2.62 16.00 22.85
CA VAL A 111 2.68 17.30 23.56
C VAL A 111 2.57 18.44 22.57
N SER A 112 2.15 19.61 23.06
CA SER A 112 2.14 20.84 22.27
C SER A 112 3.59 21.25 21.95
N CYS A 113 3.88 21.61 20.71
CA CYS A 113 5.21 22.08 20.30
C CYS A 113 5.39 23.56 20.70
N SER A 114 5.43 23.84 21.99
CA SER A 114 5.66 25.18 22.54
C SER A 114 7.01 25.25 23.24
N ALA A 115 7.65 26.42 23.21
CA ALA A 115 8.91 26.67 23.92
C ALA A 115 8.82 26.49 25.45
N ALA A 116 7.60 26.38 26.01
CA ALA A 116 7.36 26.20 27.44
C ALA A 116 7.42 24.73 27.90
N THR A 117 7.37 23.76 27.00
CA THR A 117 7.43 22.33 27.33
C THR A 117 8.71 21.70 26.79
N PRO A 118 9.41 20.85 27.57
CA PRO A 118 10.55 20.11 27.04
C PRO A 118 10.06 19.19 25.92
N VAL A 119 10.47 19.47 24.69
CA VAL A 119 10.18 18.61 23.54
C VAL A 119 11.40 17.72 23.32
N TYR A 120 11.18 16.40 23.41
CA TYR A 120 12.24 15.40 23.19
C TYR A 120 12.42 15.08 21.69
N GLY A 121 11.37 15.28 20.90
CA GLY A 121 11.43 15.13 19.46
C GLY A 121 10.08 15.32 18.79
N PHE A 122 10.01 14.96 17.51
CA PHE A 122 8.77 14.98 16.73
C PHE A 122 8.52 13.63 16.08
N LYS A 123 7.24 13.27 15.96
CA LYS A 123 6.77 12.06 15.28
C LYS A 123 6.03 12.47 14.03
N VAL A 124 6.28 11.76 12.94
CA VAL A 124 5.60 11.94 11.65
C VAL A 124 4.88 10.65 11.32
N ARG A 125 3.59 10.75 11.05
CA ARG A 125 2.75 9.67 10.53
C ARG A 125 2.29 10.08 9.14
N SER A 126 2.65 9.32 8.12
CA SER A 126 2.04 9.45 6.81
C SER A 126 1.16 8.25 6.51
N ILE A 127 0.08 8.51 5.77
CA ILE A 127 -0.91 7.53 5.33
C ILE A 127 -1.05 7.70 3.82
N GLY A 128 -0.90 6.62 3.06
CA GLY A 128 -1.18 6.60 1.64
C GLY A 128 -2.29 5.61 1.34
N SER A 129 -3.28 6.06 0.59
CA SER A 129 -4.47 5.29 0.24
C SER A 129 -4.58 5.16 -1.27
N ALA A 130 -4.77 3.93 -1.75
CA ALA A 130 -5.01 3.63 -3.15
C ALA A 130 -6.02 2.48 -3.29
N ALA A 131 -7.17 2.79 -3.89
CA ALA A 131 -8.29 1.86 -4.09
C ALA A 131 -8.76 1.17 -2.79
N ARG A 132 -8.37 -0.09 -2.57
CA ARG A 132 -8.72 -0.90 -1.38
C ARG A 132 -7.54 -1.13 -0.44
N THR A 133 -6.41 -0.46 -0.67
CA THR A 133 -5.19 -0.64 0.11
C THR A 133 -4.80 0.66 0.78
N GLU A 134 -4.47 0.56 2.06
CA GLU A 134 -3.88 1.66 2.84
C GLU A 134 -2.52 1.24 3.38
N ARG A 135 -1.60 2.20 3.40
CA ARG A 135 -0.27 2.05 3.97
C ARG A 135 -0.03 3.20 4.94
N ILE A 136 0.61 2.88 6.07
CA ILE A 136 0.91 3.83 7.13
C ILE A 136 2.39 3.70 7.46
N ILE A 137 3.10 4.82 7.45
CA ILE A 137 4.49 4.91 7.86
C ILE A 137 4.55 5.87 9.04
N GLU A 138 5.14 5.42 10.14
CA GLU A 138 5.41 6.24 11.31
C GLU A 138 6.91 6.29 11.57
N THR A 139 7.45 7.51 11.65
CA THR A 139 8.85 7.73 11.96
C THR A 139 8.96 8.73 13.10
N PHE A 140 9.91 8.49 14.00
CA PHE A 140 10.22 9.36 15.12
C PHE A 140 11.61 9.95 14.93
N TYR A 141 11.72 11.26 15.15
CA TYR A 141 12.97 12.01 15.10
C TYR A 141 13.21 12.63 16.47
N ALA A 142 14.23 12.15 17.17
CA ALA A 142 14.68 12.74 18.42
C ALA A 142 15.43 14.04 18.13
N THR A 143 15.07 15.12 18.83
CA THR A 143 15.83 16.36 18.80
C THR A 143 16.67 16.41 20.07
N LYS A 144 17.99 16.25 19.95
CA LYS A 144 18.90 16.54 21.06
C LYS A 144 19.05 18.07 21.15
N TYR A 145 18.11 18.74 21.80
CA TYR A 145 18.37 20.08 22.31
C TYR A 145 19.20 19.93 23.59
N ASN A 146 20.40 20.51 23.56
CA ASN A 146 21.37 20.59 24.65
C ASN A 146 21.25 21.95 25.31
#